data_AF-A0AAU8UWE4-F1
#
_entry.id   AF-A0AAU8UWE4-F1
#
_cell.length_a   1.000
_cell.length_b   1.000
_cell.length_c   1.000
_cell.angle_alpha   90.00
_cell.angle_beta   90.00
_cell.angle_gamma   90.00
#
_symmetry.space_group_name_H-M   'P 1'
#
loop_
_entity.id
_entity.type
_entity.pdbx_description
1 polymer ?
#
loop_
_entity_poly.entity_id
_entity_poly.type
_entity_poly.pdbx_seq_one_letter_code
_entity_poly.pdbx_strand_id
1 'polypeptide(L)'
;MKRLYLIILLFISLPFFNAQNFIKEPYYIIGPDEMYKLVQSNDTLYILPTVNMKKIPLKKENYKDHYKIWGVQSYKDKGLVLKLEQLDSLSSSTNPYPEERFNIWVYGDANEKELSLEREYSRLTRKQMEEFPIQDSLFSNEYALTYFSESYMKELSKRKNVRTQKDADAIDQEMERNKSEYIKIIENYKNSKMIRDMYNSGLIATLTNKACLDLGYNPIGANRILRILRSNKTPEEKRKEIQFEDLQMKE
;
A
#
# COMPACT_ATOMS: atom_id res chain seq x y z
N MET A 1 -23.33 35.27 27.56
CA MET A 1 -22.23 34.30 27.77
C MET A 1 -22.50 32.94 27.13
N LYS A 2 -23.59 32.20 27.45
CA LYS A 2 -23.86 30.86 26.85
C LYS A 2 -23.85 30.80 25.30
N ARG A 3 -24.36 31.83 24.61
CA ARG A 3 -24.34 31.92 23.13
C ARG A 3 -22.94 32.14 22.53
N LEU A 4 -22.04 32.81 23.26
CA LEU A 4 -20.67 33.07 22.81
C LEU A 4 -19.84 31.78 22.83
N TYR A 5 -20.00 30.95 23.88
CA TYR A 5 -19.38 29.62 23.93
C TYR A 5 -19.89 28.70 22.82
N LEU A 6 -21.17 28.81 22.43
CA LEU A 6 -21.73 28.03 21.32
C LEU A 6 -21.09 28.41 19.98
N ILE A 7 -20.86 29.71 19.74
CA ILE A 7 -20.20 30.21 18.52
C ILE A 7 -18.73 29.80 18.49
N ILE A 8 -18.02 29.90 19.62
CA ILE A 8 -16.62 29.46 19.75
C ILE A 8 -16.53 27.95 19.52
N LEU A 9 -17.42 27.15 20.10
CA LEU A 9 -17.49 25.70 19.90
C LEU A 9 -17.73 25.37 18.41
N LEU A 10 -18.65 26.10 17.75
CA LEU A 10 -18.93 25.96 16.32
C LEU A 10 -17.68 26.25 15.47
N PHE A 11 -16.97 27.35 15.73
CA PHE A 11 -15.72 27.71 15.03
C PHE A 11 -14.58 26.71 15.26
N ILE A 12 -14.48 26.14 16.47
CA ILE A 12 -13.49 25.10 16.77
C ILE A 12 -13.85 23.76 16.09
N SER A 13 -15.16 23.47 15.95
CA SER A 13 -15.63 22.22 15.33
C SER A 13 -15.68 22.24 13.80
N LEU A 14 -15.84 23.42 13.18
CA LEU A 14 -15.88 23.61 11.73
C LEU A 14 -14.72 22.96 10.94
N PRO A 15 -13.44 23.07 11.35
CA PRO A 15 -12.34 22.40 10.64
C PRO A 15 -12.43 20.86 10.68
N PHE A 16 -13.11 20.27 11.67
CA PHE A 16 -13.32 18.81 11.71
C PHE A 16 -14.37 18.31 10.70
N PHE A 17 -15.29 19.17 10.26
CA PHE A 17 -16.30 18.81 9.25
C PHE A 17 -15.77 18.88 7.81
N ASN A 18 -14.68 19.62 7.57
CA ASN A 18 -14.12 19.85 6.25
C ASN A 18 -12.87 19.01 5.95
N ALA A 19 -12.59 17.99 6.76
CA ALA A 19 -11.49 17.08 6.49
C ALA A 19 -11.69 16.37 5.14
N GLN A 20 -10.63 16.27 4.37
CA GLN A 20 -10.58 15.52 3.12
C GLN A 20 -10.90 14.06 3.42
N ASN A 21 -11.81 13.45 2.67
CA ASN A 21 -12.11 12.02 2.80
C ASN A 21 -11.48 11.27 1.63
N PHE A 22 -10.35 10.61 1.88
CA PHE A 22 -9.69 9.77 0.88
C PHE A 22 -10.03 8.28 1.11
N ILE A 23 -9.77 7.75 2.31
CA ILE A 23 -10.08 6.37 2.68
C ILE A 23 -11.01 6.30 3.90
N LYS A 24 -12.01 5.42 3.83
CA LYS A 24 -13.00 5.21 4.89
C LYS A 24 -12.56 4.20 5.95
N GLU A 25 -11.68 3.28 5.56
CA GLU A 25 -11.07 2.29 6.43
C GLU A 25 -9.57 2.17 6.06
N PRO A 26 -8.76 1.51 6.90
CA PRO A 26 -7.37 1.26 6.55
C PRO A 26 -7.24 0.38 5.30
N TYR A 27 -6.15 0.60 4.57
CA TYR A 27 -5.76 -0.20 3.41
C TYR A 27 -4.38 -0.82 3.62
N TYR A 28 -4.09 -1.93 2.97
CA TYR A 28 -2.87 -2.70 3.15
C TYR A 28 -2.23 -3.03 1.81
N ILE A 29 -0.97 -2.67 1.63
CA ILE A 29 -0.15 -3.29 0.58
C ILE A 29 0.58 -4.48 1.17
N ILE A 30 0.46 -5.65 0.53
CA ILE A 30 1.19 -6.86 0.92
C ILE A 30 2.52 -6.86 0.17
N GLY A 31 3.60 -6.53 0.88
CA GLY A 31 4.95 -6.59 0.34
C GLY A 31 5.58 -7.99 0.44
N PRO A 32 6.86 -8.11 0.07
CA PRO A 32 7.55 -9.41 0.06
C PRO A 32 7.96 -9.88 1.47
N ASP A 33 8.30 -8.95 2.35
CA ASP A 33 8.78 -9.22 3.72
C ASP A 33 7.81 -8.70 4.80
N GLU A 34 7.25 -7.52 4.57
CA GLU A 34 6.26 -6.91 5.45
C GLU A 34 5.13 -6.33 4.62
N MET A 35 4.05 -5.97 5.29
CA MET A 35 2.96 -5.19 4.74
C MET A 35 3.13 -3.73 5.17
N TYR A 36 2.50 -2.82 4.42
CA TYR A 36 2.33 -1.45 4.88
C TYR A 36 0.84 -1.14 5.01
N LYS A 37 0.45 -0.69 6.20
CA LYS A 37 -0.91 -0.26 6.52
C LYS A 37 -1.01 1.24 6.29
N LEU A 38 -1.91 1.62 5.40
CA LEU A 38 -2.31 2.99 5.11
C LEU A 38 -3.51 3.35 6.00
N VAL A 39 -3.35 4.35 6.87
CA VAL A 39 -4.40 4.82 7.79
C VAL A 39 -4.58 6.31 7.63
N GLN A 40 -5.83 6.77 7.54
CA GLN A 40 -6.13 8.19 7.54
C GLN A 40 -6.72 8.62 8.88
N SER A 41 -6.28 9.78 9.37
CA SER A 41 -6.86 10.49 10.51
C SER A 41 -6.98 11.97 10.16
N ASN A 42 -8.20 12.46 9.97
CA ASN A 42 -8.50 13.78 9.40
C ASN A 42 -7.75 13.97 8.06
N ASP A 43 -7.06 15.10 7.88
CA ASP A 43 -6.26 15.39 6.68
C ASP A 43 -4.86 14.74 6.71
N THR A 44 -4.59 13.79 7.61
CA THR A 44 -3.28 13.14 7.69
C THR A 44 -3.37 11.68 7.30
N LEU A 45 -2.49 11.27 6.39
CA LEU A 45 -2.31 9.90 5.94
C LEU A 45 -1.03 9.33 6.55
N TYR A 46 -1.12 8.15 7.16
CA TYR A 46 -0.01 7.46 7.84
C TYR A 46 0.29 6.14 7.14
N ILE A 47 1.58 5.85 6.95
CA ILE A 47 2.08 4.56 6.48
C ILE A 47 2.75 3.84 7.65
N LEU A 48 2.19 2.70 8.06
CA LEU A 48 2.70 1.89 9.17
C LEU A 48 3.24 0.55 8.64
N PRO A 49 4.53 0.24 8.84
CA PRO A 49 5.04 -1.11 8.57
C PRO A 49 4.40 -2.11 9.53
N THR A 50 4.03 -3.28 9.03
CA THR A 50 3.43 -4.35 9.84
C THR A 50 3.58 -5.72 9.19
N VAL A 51 3.65 -6.77 10.00
CA VAL A 51 3.67 -8.17 9.52
C VAL A 51 2.31 -8.85 9.66
N ASN A 52 1.31 -8.17 10.25
CA ASN A 52 -0.02 -8.73 10.49
C ASN A 52 -1.11 -7.64 10.50
N MET A 53 -2.36 -8.03 10.73
CA MET A 53 -3.51 -7.10 10.73
C MET A 53 -3.87 -6.53 12.10
N LYS A 54 -3.00 -6.66 13.11
CA LYS A 54 -3.31 -6.15 14.45
C LYS A 54 -3.45 -4.64 14.45
N LYS A 55 -4.19 -4.16 15.45
CA LYS A 55 -4.37 -2.74 15.68
C LYS A 55 -3.07 -2.14 16.21
N ILE A 56 -2.42 -1.35 15.37
CA ILE A 56 -1.23 -0.57 15.73
C ILE A 56 -1.67 0.84 16.13
N PRO A 57 -1.32 1.33 17.33
CA PRO A 57 -1.59 2.72 17.71
C PRO A 57 -0.87 3.71 16.79
N LEU A 58 -1.55 4.78 16.37
CA LEU A 58 -0.95 5.90 15.64
C LEU A 58 -0.07 6.74 16.57
N LYS A 59 1.17 6.29 16.77
CA LYS A 59 2.22 6.99 17.53
C LYS A 59 3.45 7.17 16.64
N LYS A 60 4.27 8.17 16.95
CA LYS A 60 5.43 8.57 16.13
C LYS A 60 6.41 7.42 15.88
N GLU A 61 6.60 6.57 16.87
CA GLU A 61 7.47 5.39 16.79
C GLU A 61 6.93 4.27 15.89
N ASN A 62 5.66 4.32 15.49
CA ASN A 62 4.97 3.22 14.80
C ASN A 62 4.70 3.47 13.32
N TYR A 63 4.84 4.71 12.83
CA TYR A 63 4.69 5.02 11.41
C TYR A 63 6.04 5.31 10.78
N LYS A 64 6.19 4.90 9.52
CA LYS A 64 7.38 5.14 8.71
C LYS A 64 7.32 6.53 8.07
N ASP A 65 6.15 6.85 7.52
CA ASP A 65 5.89 8.10 6.81
C ASP A 65 4.49 8.62 7.18
N HIS A 66 4.33 9.95 7.18
CA HIS A 66 3.02 10.57 7.19
C HIS A 66 2.94 11.84 6.34
N TYR A 67 1.77 12.05 5.77
CA TYR A 67 1.50 13.09 4.79
C TYR A 67 0.26 13.87 5.16
N LYS A 68 0.30 15.19 4.98
CA LYS A 68 -0.91 16.00 4.93
C LYS A 68 -1.54 15.88 3.55
N ILE A 69 -2.83 15.58 3.52
CA ILE A 69 -3.68 15.57 2.33
C ILE A 69 -4.06 17.01 2.01
N TRP A 70 -3.64 17.49 0.84
CA TRP A 70 -3.99 18.80 0.32
C TRP A 70 -5.28 18.78 -0.49
N GLY A 71 -5.55 17.66 -1.16
CA GLY A 71 -6.77 17.50 -1.93
C GLY A 71 -6.88 16.12 -2.54
N VAL A 72 -8.13 15.69 -2.68
CA VAL A 72 -8.52 14.48 -3.41
C VAL A 72 -9.32 14.93 -4.62
N GLN A 73 -8.88 14.56 -5.82
CA GLN A 73 -9.54 14.93 -7.06
C GLN A 73 -9.87 13.69 -7.88
N SER A 74 -11.15 13.34 -7.93
CA SER A 74 -11.65 12.34 -8.88
C SER A 74 -11.49 12.86 -10.31
N TYR A 75 -11.18 11.94 -11.24
CA TYR A 75 -11.01 12.27 -12.64
C TYR A 75 -11.87 11.34 -13.51
N LYS A 76 -13.03 11.87 -13.93
CA LYS A 76 -14.02 11.12 -14.72
C LYS A 76 -14.36 9.79 -14.03
N ASP A 77 -14.38 8.70 -14.80
CA ASP A 77 -14.55 7.31 -14.42
C ASP A 77 -13.21 6.56 -14.30
N LYS A 78 -12.07 7.26 -14.35
CA LYS A 78 -10.75 6.62 -14.45
C LYS A 78 -10.06 6.37 -13.11
N GLY A 79 -10.41 7.14 -12.09
CA GLY A 79 -9.79 7.06 -10.78
C GLY A 79 -9.67 8.41 -10.10
N LEU A 80 -8.66 8.56 -9.24
CA LEU A 80 -8.45 9.76 -8.44
C LEU A 80 -6.98 10.15 -8.34
N VAL A 81 -6.75 11.44 -8.10
CA VAL A 81 -5.44 12.04 -7.84
C VAL A 81 -5.43 12.55 -6.40
N LEU A 82 -4.43 12.12 -5.64
CA LEU A 82 -4.20 12.51 -4.27
C LEU A 82 -2.99 13.44 -4.20
N LYS A 83 -3.19 14.67 -3.70
CA LYS A 83 -2.14 15.66 -3.49
C LYS A 83 -1.69 15.62 -2.04
N LEU A 84 -0.40 15.45 -1.81
CA LEU A 84 0.18 15.18 -0.50
C LEU A 84 1.35 16.12 -0.19
N GLU A 85 1.54 16.42 1.09
CA GLU A 85 2.72 17.08 1.64
C GLU A 85 3.34 16.18 2.69
N GLN A 86 4.62 15.82 2.53
CA GLN A 86 5.37 15.07 3.53
C GLN A 86 5.60 15.92 4.77
N LEU A 87 5.20 15.40 5.93
CA LEU A 87 5.30 16.10 7.21
C LEU A 87 6.55 15.70 8.01
N ASP A 88 7.13 14.55 7.70
CA ASP A 88 8.35 14.08 8.33
C ASP A 88 9.56 14.92 7.93
N SER A 89 10.37 15.30 8.93
CA SER A 89 11.66 15.91 8.69
C SER A 89 12.61 14.88 8.08
N LEU A 90 13.33 15.24 7.01
CA LEU A 90 14.39 14.39 6.48
C LEU A 90 15.57 14.35 7.47
N SER A 91 15.63 13.31 8.30
CA SER A 91 16.74 13.08 9.21
C SER A 91 18.03 12.99 8.40
N SER A 92 18.99 13.87 8.67
CA SER A 92 20.28 14.05 7.96
C SER A 92 20.31 15.09 6.83
N SER A 93 19.22 15.82 6.57
CA SER A 93 19.24 16.99 5.67
C SER A 93 19.63 18.26 6.42
N THR A 94 20.38 19.16 5.77
CA THR A 94 20.61 20.54 6.27
C THR A 94 19.32 21.37 6.26
N ASN A 95 18.33 20.96 5.46
CA ASN A 95 16.99 21.52 5.45
C ASN A 95 15.97 20.45 5.90
N PRO A 96 15.50 20.48 7.16
CA PRO A 96 14.53 19.52 7.67
C PRO A 96 13.16 19.64 6.98
N TYR A 97 12.89 20.76 6.31
CA TYR A 97 11.65 21.05 5.61
C TYR A 97 11.96 21.49 4.16
N PRO A 98 12.37 20.55 3.29
CA PRO A 98 12.70 20.88 1.91
C PRO A 98 11.49 21.49 1.18
N GLU A 99 11.76 22.37 0.21
CA GLU A 99 10.70 22.92 -0.66
C GLU A 99 10.05 21.81 -1.51
N GLU A 100 10.84 20.78 -1.85
CA GLU A 100 10.46 19.59 -2.61
C GLU A 100 9.87 18.49 -1.71
N ARG A 101 8.85 18.81 -0.91
CA ARG A 101 8.19 17.85 0.00
C ARG A 101 6.80 17.42 -0.43
N PHE A 102 6.34 17.86 -1.59
CA PHE A 102 5.00 17.55 -2.09
C PHE A 102 5.05 16.32 -2.99
N ASN A 103 4.00 15.51 -2.93
CA ASN A 103 3.87 14.29 -3.70
C ASN A 103 2.48 14.23 -4.34
N ILE A 104 2.39 13.51 -5.46
CA ILE A 104 1.13 13.19 -6.11
C ILE A 104 1.04 11.70 -6.31
N TRP A 105 -0.03 11.10 -5.79
CA TRP A 105 -0.36 9.70 -6.02
C TRP A 105 -1.57 9.61 -6.94
N VAL A 106 -1.46 8.79 -7.97
CA VAL A 106 -2.52 8.54 -8.94
C VAL A 106 -3.04 7.13 -8.71
N TYR A 107 -4.30 7.05 -8.36
CA TYR A 107 -5.01 5.79 -8.19
C TYR A 107 -5.93 5.57 -9.38
N GLY A 108 -5.90 4.36 -9.93
CA GLY A 108 -6.84 3.91 -10.96
C GLY A 108 -8.24 3.75 -10.43
N ASP A 109 -9.06 3.03 -11.20
CA ASP A 109 -10.42 2.71 -10.79
C ASP A 109 -10.40 1.93 -9.47
N ALA A 110 -11.19 2.40 -8.51
CA ALA A 110 -11.18 1.98 -7.13
C ALA A 110 -12.48 1.28 -6.80
N ASN A 111 -12.39 0.15 -6.12
CA ASN A 111 -13.57 -0.52 -5.57
C ASN A 111 -13.45 -0.63 -4.05
N GLU A 112 -14.49 -1.14 -3.38
CA GLU A 112 -14.52 -1.25 -1.92
C GLU A 112 -13.44 -2.20 -1.34
N LYS A 113 -12.89 -3.09 -2.17
CA LYS A 113 -11.88 -4.08 -1.77
C LYS A 113 -10.46 -3.63 -2.09
N GLU A 114 -10.26 -2.88 -3.16
CA GLU A 114 -8.95 -2.64 -3.76
C GLU A 114 -8.77 -1.18 -4.22
N LEU A 115 -7.61 -0.63 -3.90
CA LEU A 115 -7.09 0.64 -4.42
C LEU A 115 -5.82 0.37 -5.21
N SER A 116 -5.85 0.67 -6.51
CA SER A 116 -4.74 0.44 -7.42
C SER A 116 -3.92 1.71 -7.58
N LEU A 117 -2.74 1.76 -6.97
CA LEU A 117 -1.80 2.86 -7.14
C LEU A 117 -1.04 2.70 -8.45
N GLU A 118 -1.33 3.54 -9.44
CA GLU A 118 -0.75 3.47 -10.79
C GLU A 118 0.50 4.33 -10.96
N ARG A 119 0.60 5.47 -10.26
CA ARG A 119 1.75 6.37 -10.35
C ARG A 119 2.02 7.10 -9.05
N GLU A 120 3.31 7.30 -8.76
CA GLU A 120 3.78 8.21 -7.73
C GLU A 120 4.70 9.26 -8.36
N TYR A 121 4.45 10.52 -8.05
CA TYR A 121 5.31 11.64 -8.36
C TYR A 121 5.79 12.23 -7.05
N SER A 122 7.06 12.06 -6.76
CA SER A 122 7.66 12.47 -5.48
C SER A 122 8.59 13.67 -5.65
N ARG A 123 8.87 14.36 -4.55
CA ARG A 123 9.81 15.51 -4.51
C ARG A 123 9.40 16.68 -5.40
N LEU A 124 8.12 17.03 -5.37
CA LEU A 124 7.59 18.20 -6.05
C LEU A 124 7.69 19.42 -5.12
N THR A 125 7.93 20.58 -5.71
CA THR A 125 7.62 21.86 -5.06
C THR A 125 6.11 22.05 -4.96
N ARG A 126 5.67 22.94 -4.05
CA ARG A 126 4.26 23.29 -3.92
C ARG A 126 3.64 23.72 -5.26
N LYS A 127 4.35 24.60 -5.99
CA LYS A 127 3.89 25.11 -7.29
C LYS A 127 3.69 23.98 -8.29
N GLN A 128 4.65 23.05 -8.40
CA GLN A 128 4.54 21.89 -9.29
C GLN A 128 3.35 20.99 -8.92
N MET A 129 3.06 20.80 -7.63
CA MET A 129 1.90 20.02 -7.19
C MET A 129 0.57 20.72 -7.48
N GLU A 130 0.48 22.04 -7.24
CA GLU A 130 -0.72 22.83 -7.50
C GLU A 130 -1.04 22.89 -9.01
N GLU A 131 -0.02 23.13 -9.83
CA GLU A 131 -0.11 23.23 -11.30
C GLU A 131 -0.06 21.87 -12.03
N PHE A 132 -0.04 20.76 -11.30
CA PHE A 132 0.13 19.43 -11.90
C PHE A 132 -0.98 19.11 -12.92
N PRO A 133 -0.64 18.79 -14.18
CA PRO A 133 -1.62 18.58 -15.22
C PRO A 133 -2.31 17.22 -15.05
N ILE A 134 -3.60 17.25 -14.72
CA ILE A 134 -4.41 16.03 -14.62
C ILE A 134 -5.02 15.72 -15.98
N GLN A 135 -4.57 14.61 -16.58
CA GLN A 135 -4.92 14.21 -17.93
C GLN A 135 -5.09 12.69 -18.05
N ASP A 136 -5.76 12.26 -19.12
CA ASP A 136 -6.11 10.86 -19.37
C ASP A 136 -4.93 9.89 -19.33
N SER A 137 -3.73 10.31 -19.75
CA SER A 137 -2.54 9.45 -19.79
C SER A 137 -1.99 9.07 -18.41
N LEU A 138 -2.46 9.71 -17.33
CA LEU A 138 -2.07 9.37 -15.97
C LEU A 138 -2.64 8.01 -15.54
N PHE A 139 -3.77 7.60 -16.11
CA PHE A 139 -4.55 6.42 -15.73
C PHE A 139 -4.45 5.33 -16.82
N SER A 140 -3.24 4.85 -17.07
CA SER A 140 -2.97 3.96 -18.20
C SER A 140 -3.05 2.47 -17.86
N ASN A 141 -3.28 2.10 -16.59
CA ASN A 141 -3.41 0.72 -16.12
C ASN A 141 -2.25 -0.21 -16.52
N GLU A 142 -1.04 0.33 -16.76
CA GLU A 142 0.10 -0.50 -17.16
C GLU A 142 0.51 -1.40 -15.99
N TYR A 143 0.91 -0.82 -14.87
CA TYR A 143 1.26 -1.54 -13.66
C TYR A 143 0.74 -0.76 -12.46
N ALA A 144 0.12 -1.45 -11.52
CA ALA A 144 -0.37 -0.85 -10.30
C ALA A 144 0.05 -1.67 -9.07
N LEU A 145 0.33 -0.96 -7.99
CA LEU A 145 0.43 -1.57 -6.67
C LEU A 145 -0.96 -1.63 -6.04
N THR A 146 -1.43 -2.84 -5.75
CA THR A 146 -2.75 -3.04 -5.14
C THR A 146 -2.68 -2.91 -3.62
N TYR A 147 -3.48 -1.99 -3.11
CA TYR A 147 -3.81 -1.89 -1.70
C TYR A 147 -5.15 -2.57 -1.45
N PHE A 148 -5.22 -3.44 -0.45
CA PHE A 148 -6.43 -4.17 -0.08
C PHE A 148 -7.07 -3.52 1.15
N SER A 149 -8.38 -3.33 1.13
CA SER A 149 -9.11 -2.77 2.28
C SER A 149 -9.02 -3.68 3.50
N GLU A 150 -9.09 -3.11 4.71
CA GLU A 150 -8.99 -3.91 5.95
C GLU A 150 -10.10 -4.98 6.01
N SER A 151 -11.30 -4.65 5.55
CA SER A 151 -12.41 -5.59 5.41
C SER A 151 -12.07 -6.77 4.47
N TYR A 152 -11.49 -6.50 3.30
CA TYR A 152 -11.08 -7.56 2.38
C TYR A 152 -9.89 -8.36 2.90
N MET A 153 -8.92 -7.73 3.56
CA MET A 153 -7.80 -8.42 4.20
C MET A 153 -8.27 -9.44 5.26
N LYS A 154 -9.33 -9.12 6.01
CA LYS A 154 -9.99 -10.07 6.95
C LYS A 154 -10.69 -11.23 6.24
N GLU A 155 -11.15 -11.03 5.00
CA GLU A 155 -11.67 -12.11 4.15
C GLU A 155 -10.51 -13.01 3.68
N LEU A 156 -9.45 -12.40 3.14
CA LEU A 156 -8.26 -13.08 2.63
C LEU A 156 -7.56 -13.91 3.71
N SER A 157 -7.50 -13.42 4.96
CA SER A 157 -6.87 -14.14 6.07
C SER A 157 -7.55 -15.46 6.46
N LYS A 158 -8.79 -15.68 6.00
CA LYS A 158 -9.53 -16.94 6.24
C LYS A 158 -9.21 -18.01 5.20
N ARG A 159 -8.55 -17.64 4.09
CA ARG A 159 -8.16 -18.56 3.03
C ARG A 159 -7.04 -19.50 3.51
N LYS A 160 -6.83 -20.58 2.77
CA LYS A 160 -5.75 -21.54 3.06
C LYS A 160 -4.40 -20.84 2.94
N ASN A 161 -3.52 -21.06 3.91
CA ASN A 161 -2.16 -20.55 3.88
C ASN A 161 -1.23 -21.43 3.02
N VAL A 162 -0.26 -20.82 2.35
CA VAL A 162 0.88 -21.53 1.73
C VAL A 162 1.77 -22.07 2.84
N ARG A 163 1.98 -23.39 2.91
CA ARG A 163 2.78 -24.00 4.00
C ARG A 163 3.68 -25.15 3.56
N THR A 164 3.45 -25.74 2.39
CA THR A 164 4.15 -26.94 1.93
C THR A 164 4.81 -26.72 0.57
N GLN A 165 5.80 -27.56 0.24
CA GLN A 165 6.41 -27.54 -1.10
C GLN A 165 5.35 -27.71 -2.20
N LYS A 166 4.34 -28.56 -1.99
CA LYS A 166 3.22 -28.74 -2.92
C LYS A 166 2.45 -27.44 -3.17
N ASP A 167 2.29 -26.58 -2.14
CA ASP A 167 1.64 -25.28 -2.33
C ASP A 167 2.54 -24.33 -3.13
N ALA A 168 3.86 -24.36 -2.90
CA ALA A 168 4.81 -23.57 -3.69
C ALA A 168 4.83 -24.00 -5.16
N ASP A 169 4.84 -25.31 -5.41
CA ASP A 169 4.80 -25.86 -6.77
C ASP A 169 3.48 -25.50 -7.47
N ALA A 170 2.36 -25.42 -6.75
CA ALA A 170 1.08 -24.99 -7.30
C ALA A 170 1.12 -23.52 -7.75
N ILE A 171 1.75 -22.64 -6.97
CA ILE A 171 1.96 -21.23 -7.32
C ILE A 171 2.85 -21.11 -8.57
N ASP A 172 3.94 -21.89 -8.64
CA ASP A 172 4.82 -21.90 -9.81
C ASP A 172 4.10 -22.40 -11.08
N GLN A 173 3.26 -23.44 -10.93
CA GLN A 173 2.43 -23.94 -12.02
C GLN A 173 1.38 -22.95 -12.49
N GLU A 174 0.79 -22.18 -11.58
CA GLU A 174 -0.17 -21.13 -11.93
C GLU A 174 0.49 -20.05 -12.80
N MET A 175 1.67 -19.58 -12.39
CA MET A 175 2.44 -18.61 -13.16
C MET A 175 2.86 -19.14 -14.52
N GLU A 176 3.23 -20.42 -14.64
CA GLU A 176 3.61 -21.01 -15.93
C GLU A 176 2.39 -21.29 -16.83
N ARG A 177 1.25 -21.70 -16.27
CA ARG A 177 0.00 -21.91 -17.04
C ARG A 177 -0.55 -20.60 -17.61
N ASN A 178 -0.45 -19.52 -16.85
CA ASN A 178 -0.93 -18.19 -17.23
C ASN A 178 0.21 -17.24 -17.63
N LYS A 179 1.32 -17.79 -18.11
CA LYS A 179 2.58 -17.08 -18.37
C LYS A 179 2.44 -15.80 -19.17
N SER A 180 1.56 -15.75 -20.18
CA SER A 180 1.34 -14.56 -20.99
C SER A 180 0.86 -13.36 -20.16
N GLU A 181 -0.02 -13.60 -19.19
CA GLU A 181 -0.55 -12.58 -18.28
C GLU A 181 0.55 -12.08 -17.33
N TYR A 182 1.29 -13.00 -16.71
CA TYR A 182 2.38 -12.63 -15.80
C TYR A 182 3.53 -11.92 -16.53
N ILE A 183 3.87 -12.32 -17.76
CA ILE A 183 4.84 -11.61 -18.61
C ILE A 183 4.37 -10.18 -18.87
N LYS A 184 3.10 -9.97 -19.19
CA LYS A 184 2.55 -8.62 -19.39
C LYS A 184 2.71 -7.74 -18.16
N ILE A 185 2.47 -8.28 -16.96
CA ILE A 185 2.71 -7.55 -15.69
C ILE A 185 4.19 -7.16 -15.55
N ILE A 186 5.10 -8.09 -15.84
CA ILE A 186 6.55 -7.85 -15.77
C ILE A 186 7.00 -6.79 -16.79
N GLU A 187 6.50 -6.84 -18.01
CA GLU A 187 6.79 -5.86 -19.06
C GLU A 187 6.27 -4.47 -18.69
N ASN A 188 5.03 -4.40 -18.21
CA ASN A 188 4.46 -3.15 -17.74
C ASN A 188 5.21 -2.57 -16.55
N TYR A 189 5.65 -3.40 -15.60
CA TYR A 189 6.52 -2.95 -14.50
C TYR A 189 7.85 -2.39 -15.01
N LYS A 190 8.50 -3.06 -15.98
CA LYS A 190 9.75 -2.57 -16.57
C LYS A 190 9.59 -1.21 -17.26
N ASN A 191 8.43 -1.00 -17.89
CA ASN A 191 8.09 0.23 -18.59
C ASN A 191 7.63 1.36 -17.65
N SER A 192 7.05 1.02 -16.49
CA SER A 192 6.67 1.98 -15.46
C SER A 192 7.91 2.62 -14.84
N LYS A 193 8.19 3.89 -15.12
CA LYS A 193 9.32 4.60 -14.49
C LYS A 193 9.02 5.05 -13.05
N MET A 194 7.76 4.98 -12.61
CA MET A 194 7.29 5.69 -11.42
C MET A 194 7.11 4.80 -10.19
N ILE A 195 6.96 3.48 -10.34
CA ILE A 195 6.75 2.55 -9.20
C ILE A 195 7.83 1.46 -9.14
N ARG A 196 9.00 1.70 -9.76
CA ARG A 196 10.09 0.73 -9.74
C ARG A 196 10.89 0.82 -8.47
N ASP A 197 11.06 -0.31 -7.81
CA ASP A 197 12.00 -0.46 -6.72
C ASP A 197 13.29 -1.16 -7.20
N MET A 198 14.42 -0.81 -6.57
CA MET A 198 15.75 -1.27 -6.98
C MET A 198 15.90 -2.79 -6.96
N TYR A 199 15.12 -3.48 -6.13
CA TYR A 199 15.19 -4.92 -5.94
C TYR A 199 14.04 -5.69 -6.60
N ASN A 200 13.16 -5.01 -7.33
CA ASN A 200 11.91 -5.56 -7.89
C ASN A 200 11.04 -6.27 -6.84
N SER A 201 11.19 -5.88 -5.58
CA SER A 201 10.49 -6.40 -4.41
C SER A 201 8.98 -6.17 -4.52
N GLY A 202 8.55 -5.02 -5.05
CA GLY A 202 7.14 -4.71 -5.35
C GLY A 202 6.57 -5.57 -6.47
N LEU A 203 7.36 -5.83 -7.52
CA LEU A 203 6.97 -6.73 -8.61
C LEU A 203 6.80 -8.17 -8.09
N ILE A 204 7.78 -8.68 -7.36
CA ILE A 204 7.72 -10.05 -6.78
C ILE A 204 6.48 -10.18 -5.90
N ALA A 205 6.21 -9.20 -5.04
CA ALA A 205 5.04 -9.20 -4.19
C ALA A 205 3.75 -9.22 -5.02
N THR A 206 3.65 -8.39 -6.05
CA THR A 206 2.48 -8.31 -6.94
C THR A 206 2.21 -9.65 -7.64
N LEU A 207 3.23 -10.27 -8.23
CA LEU A 207 3.09 -11.56 -8.92
C LEU A 207 2.66 -12.65 -7.95
N THR A 208 3.30 -12.75 -6.77
CA THR A 208 2.94 -13.75 -5.75
C THR A 208 1.54 -13.54 -5.21
N ASN A 209 1.16 -12.28 -4.91
CA ASN A 209 -0.17 -11.97 -4.38
C ASN A 209 -1.24 -12.36 -5.39
N LYS A 210 -1.05 -12.02 -6.67
CA LYS A 210 -1.96 -12.42 -7.74
C LYS A 210 -2.10 -13.94 -7.83
N ALA A 211 -0.99 -14.68 -7.90
CA ALA A 211 -1.04 -16.14 -7.97
C ALA A 211 -1.74 -16.77 -6.73
N CYS A 212 -1.51 -16.20 -5.54
CA CYS A 212 -2.22 -16.62 -4.34
C CYS A 212 -3.73 -16.38 -4.46
N LEU A 213 -4.13 -15.19 -4.93
CA LEU A 213 -5.54 -14.83 -5.09
C LEU A 213 -6.24 -15.72 -6.12
N ASP A 214 -5.60 -15.96 -7.27
CA ASP A 214 -6.13 -16.78 -8.37
C ASP A 214 -6.35 -18.25 -7.94
N LEU A 215 -5.45 -18.78 -7.10
CA LEU A 215 -5.55 -20.13 -6.54
C LEU A 215 -6.37 -20.23 -5.24
N GLY A 216 -6.89 -19.10 -4.73
CA GLY A 216 -7.66 -19.07 -3.48
C GLY A 216 -6.82 -19.26 -2.21
N TYR A 217 -5.52 -19.02 -2.26
CA TYR A 217 -4.64 -18.94 -1.09
C TYR A 217 -4.74 -17.56 -0.39
N ASN A 218 -4.32 -17.53 0.87
CA ASN A 218 -4.08 -16.30 1.62
C ASN A 218 -2.74 -15.67 1.17
N PRO A 219 -2.73 -14.46 0.60
CA PRO A 219 -1.50 -13.78 0.19
C PRO A 219 -0.68 -13.23 1.37
N ILE A 220 -1.26 -13.06 2.56
CA ILE A 220 -0.59 -12.46 3.72
C ILE A 220 0.57 -13.34 4.17
N GLY A 221 1.80 -12.81 4.09
CA GLY A 221 3.03 -13.53 4.45
C GLY A 221 3.44 -14.62 3.45
N ALA A 222 2.70 -14.83 2.36
CA ALA A 222 2.98 -15.92 1.41
C ALA A 222 4.37 -15.82 0.79
N ASN A 223 4.84 -14.61 0.44
CA ASN A 223 6.18 -14.38 -0.10
C ASN A 223 7.29 -14.90 0.84
N ARG A 224 7.19 -14.62 2.15
CA ARG A 224 8.17 -15.10 3.14
C ARG A 224 8.19 -16.62 3.20
N ILE A 225 7.02 -17.24 3.23
CA ILE A 225 6.92 -18.71 3.27
C ILE A 225 7.47 -19.34 1.98
N LEU A 226 7.14 -18.79 0.81
CA LEU A 226 7.66 -19.28 -0.47
C LEU A 226 9.18 -19.17 -0.53
N ARG A 227 9.77 -18.09 -0.01
CA ARG A 227 11.23 -17.95 0.07
C ARG A 227 11.86 -19.03 0.95
N ILE A 228 11.24 -19.35 2.10
CA ILE A 228 11.71 -20.44 2.97
C ILE A 228 11.61 -21.78 2.24
N LEU A 229 10.46 -22.07 1.63
CA LEU A 229 10.22 -23.32 0.91
C LEU A 229 11.20 -23.52 -0.25
N ARG A 230 11.49 -22.46 -1.01
CA ARG A 230 12.43 -22.47 -2.15
C ARG A 230 13.92 -22.39 -1.75
N SER A 231 14.24 -22.24 -0.48
CA SER A 231 15.63 -22.19 -0.02
C SER A 231 16.30 -23.57 -0.06
N ASN A 232 17.64 -23.59 -0.05
CA ASN A 232 18.45 -24.82 0.01
C ASN A 232 18.53 -25.43 1.43
N LYS A 233 17.72 -24.94 2.38
CA LYS A 233 17.70 -25.42 3.77
C LYS A 233 17.14 -26.83 3.87
N THR A 234 17.51 -27.53 4.93
CA THR A 234 16.95 -28.85 5.24
C THR A 234 15.45 -28.76 5.56
N PRO A 235 14.68 -29.85 5.41
CA PRO A 235 13.26 -29.86 5.77
C PRO A 235 12.98 -29.43 7.22
N GLU A 236 13.88 -29.76 8.15
CA GLU A 236 13.73 -29.41 9.56
C GLU A 236 13.92 -27.90 9.79
N GLU A 237 14.94 -27.29 9.17
CA GLU A 237 15.16 -25.84 9.24
C GLU A 237 13.99 -25.06 8.62
N LYS A 238 13.51 -25.50 7.45
CA LYS A 238 12.32 -24.91 6.81
C LYS A 238 11.11 -24.95 7.74
N ARG A 239 10.88 -26.07 8.42
CA ARG A 239 9.77 -26.21 9.37
C ARG A 239 9.91 -25.26 10.56
N LYS A 240 11.11 -25.13 11.14
CA LYS A 240 11.36 -24.21 12.26
C LYS A 240 11.11 -22.75 11.85
N GLU A 241 11.56 -22.36 10.67
CA GLU A 241 11.33 -21.00 10.17
C GLU A 241 9.85 -20.74 9.88
N ILE A 242 9.14 -21.66 9.22
CA ILE A 242 7.69 -21.51 8.99
C ILE A 242 6.93 -21.38 10.31
N GLN A 243 7.32 -22.11 11.35
CA GLN A 243 6.72 -21.97 12.68
C GLN A 243 6.99 -20.60 13.31
N PHE A 244 8.20 -20.06 13.14
CA PHE A 244 8.54 -18.71 13.60
C PHE A 244 7.70 -17.64 12.87
N GLU A 245 7.53 -17.78 11.56
CA GLU A 245 6.66 -16.93 10.75
C GLU A 245 5.21 -16.96 11.23
N ASP A 246 4.69 -18.14 11.55
CA ASP A 246 3.34 -18.31 12.09
C ASP A 246 3.13 -17.58 13.42
N LEU A 247 4.17 -17.50 14.27
CA LEU A 247 4.12 -16.76 15.53
C LEU A 247 4.02 -15.25 15.24
N GLN A 248 4.87 -14.72 14.35
CA GLN A 248 4.85 -13.29 14.01
C GLN A 248 3.53 -12.84 13.36
N MET A 249 2.87 -13.71 12.62
CA MET A 249 1.56 -13.41 12.02
C MET A 249 0.40 -13.44 13.04
N LYS A 250 0.58 -14.12 14.18
CA LYS A 250 -0.43 -14.24 15.25
C LYS A 250 -0.22 -13.23 16.40
N GLU A 251 1.02 -12.83 16.65
CA GLU A 251 1.45 -11.83 17.66
C GLU A 251 1.22 -10.38 17.24
#